data_AF-A0A355E8L0-F1
#
_entry.id   AF-A0A355E8L0-F1
#
_cell.length_a   1.000
_cell.length_b   1.000
_cell.length_c   1.000
_cell.angle_alpha   90.00
_cell.angle_beta   90.00
_cell.angle_gamma   90.00
#
_symmetry.space_group_name_H-M   'P 1'
#
loop_
_entity.id
_entity.type
_entity.pdbx_description
1 polymer ?
#
loop_
_entity_poly.entity_id
_entity_poly.type
_entity_poly.pdbx_seq_one_letter_code
_entity_poly.pdbx_strand_id
1 'polypeptide(L)'
;MVGDACRSCGEPFVANASFRRSIEERDTAARVRAGCVRACEACGRGGKVPVCSEGRCALSPAPASAELPDCHPPDPWAVSLWARVPPAGLTDAELAARLVYAEALATGCSGEAFLPKIVRGIAWVVASRVRASEKSPAAARRFGKGVRGVVFQPGQFDSTLSTRYSLSRWKDFLCPRDAKVWALARDAVRAGFAPGAAGPFAGRSATGVYYYRHFDPWPAAKRPPVPAWAAPDRQNRLRFPGAEDPALDACIGFFSPH
;
A
#
# COMPACT_ATOMS: atom_id res chain seq x y z
N MET A 1 -30.21 -1.37 -31.47
CA MET A 1 -29.21 -2.46 -31.47
C MET A 1 -28.53 -2.50 -30.10
N VAL A 2 -29.17 -3.14 -29.12
CA VAL A 2 -28.59 -3.40 -27.78
C VAL A 2 -28.84 -4.87 -27.51
N GLY A 3 -27.90 -5.70 -27.94
CA GLY A 3 -28.04 -7.14 -27.86
C GLY A 3 -26.70 -7.74 -28.23
N ASP A 4 -25.71 -7.59 -27.35
CA ASP A 4 -24.46 -8.37 -27.35
C ASP A 4 -23.57 -8.02 -26.14
N ALA A 5 -24.09 -8.21 -24.92
CA ALA A 5 -23.33 -7.94 -23.70
C ALA A 5 -23.47 -9.06 -22.65
N CYS A 6 -23.22 -10.31 -23.07
CA CYS A 6 -22.77 -11.42 -22.20
C CYS A 6 -22.55 -12.67 -23.07
N ARG A 7 -21.48 -12.71 -23.86
CA ARG A 7 -21.08 -13.93 -24.60
C ARG A 7 -19.98 -14.75 -23.90
N SER A 8 -19.43 -14.29 -22.77
CA SER A 8 -18.32 -15.01 -22.11
C SER A 8 -18.75 -16.04 -21.07
N CYS A 9 -20.05 -16.20 -20.80
CA CYS A 9 -20.57 -17.11 -19.78
C CYS A 9 -21.51 -18.16 -20.38
N GLY A 10 -21.09 -18.86 -21.43
CA GLY A 10 -21.53 -20.22 -21.77
C GLY A 10 -23.01 -20.51 -22.06
N GLU A 11 -23.97 -19.64 -21.76
CA GLU A 11 -25.39 -19.84 -22.05
C GLU A 11 -26.06 -18.54 -22.52
N PRO A 12 -26.97 -18.62 -23.51
CA PRO A 12 -27.68 -17.45 -24.02
C PRO A 12 -28.70 -16.94 -23.00
N PHE A 13 -28.48 -15.73 -22.47
CA PHE A 13 -29.48 -15.01 -21.68
C PHE A 13 -30.60 -14.48 -22.60
N VAL A 14 -31.77 -15.12 -22.58
CA VAL A 14 -32.96 -14.63 -23.26
C VAL A 14 -33.67 -13.63 -22.35
N ALA A 15 -33.50 -12.33 -22.60
CA ALA A 15 -34.23 -11.29 -21.89
C ALA A 15 -35.74 -11.42 -22.15
N ASN A 16 -36.53 -11.70 -21.11
CA ASN A 16 -38.00 -11.68 -21.15
C ASN A 16 -38.51 -10.26 -21.50
N ALA A 17 -39.61 -10.16 -22.23
CA ALA A 17 -40.31 -8.93 -22.62
C ALA A 17 -40.53 -7.91 -21.48
N SER A 18 -40.63 -8.35 -20.21
CA SER A 18 -40.68 -7.44 -19.06
C SER A 18 -39.39 -6.65 -18.83
N PHE A 19 -38.21 -7.21 -19.18
CA PHE A 19 -36.92 -6.52 -19.07
C PHE A 19 -36.75 -5.44 -20.14
N ARG A 20 -37.26 -5.68 -21.36
CA ARG A 20 -37.20 -4.70 -22.46
C ARG A 20 -38.04 -3.46 -22.18
N ARG A 21 -39.21 -3.63 -21.55
CA ARG A 21 -40.08 -2.51 -21.17
C ARG A 21 -39.48 -1.60 -20.08
N SER A 22 -38.64 -2.12 -19.20
CA SER A 22 -38.06 -1.32 -18.09
C SER A 22 -36.87 -0.43 -18.51
N ILE A 23 -36.36 -0.53 -19.74
CA ILE A 23 -35.25 0.30 -20.24
C ILE A 23 -35.78 1.64 -20.81
N GLU A 24 -37.05 1.73 -21.19
CA GLU A 24 -37.66 2.91 -21.84
C GLU A 24 -38.12 4.00 -20.85
N GLU A 25 -38.20 3.70 -19.56
CA GLU A 25 -38.58 4.67 -18.51
C GLU A 25 -37.35 5.25 -17.79
N ARG A 26 -37.34 6.57 -17.58
CA ARG A 26 -36.23 7.43 -17.10
C ARG A 26 -35.79 7.17 -15.64
N ASP A 27 -35.52 5.92 -15.28
CA ASP A 27 -35.01 5.54 -13.95
C ASP A 27 -33.84 4.53 -14.04
N THR A 28 -32.97 4.82 -15.01
CA THR A 28 -32.10 3.83 -15.67
C THR A 28 -30.87 3.44 -14.82
N ALA A 29 -30.29 4.34 -14.04
CA ALA A 29 -28.99 4.08 -13.40
C ALA A 29 -29.06 3.16 -12.17
N ALA A 30 -30.14 3.23 -11.39
CA ALA A 30 -30.32 2.41 -10.18
C ALA A 30 -30.78 1.00 -10.54
N ARG A 31 -31.72 0.87 -11.50
CA ARG A 31 -32.21 -0.43 -11.98
C ARG A 31 -31.16 -1.18 -12.80
N VAL A 32 -30.37 -0.49 -13.63
CA VAL A 32 -29.23 -1.10 -14.32
C VAL A 32 -28.18 -1.59 -13.31
N ARG A 33 -27.86 -0.79 -12.27
CA ARG A 33 -26.97 -1.25 -11.18
C ARG A 33 -27.51 -2.48 -10.48
N ALA A 34 -28.78 -2.50 -10.09
CA ALA A 34 -29.40 -3.64 -9.40
C ALA A 34 -29.53 -4.90 -10.30
N GLY A 35 -29.71 -4.73 -11.61
CA GLY A 35 -29.68 -5.81 -12.59
C GLY A 35 -28.27 -6.36 -12.78
N CYS A 36 -27.27 -5.47 -12.87
CA CYS A 36 -25.87 -5.83 -13.04
C CYS A 36 -25.31 -6.54 -11.79
N VAL A 37 -25.63 -6.07 -10.58
CA VAL A 37 -25.25 -6.71 -9.31
C VAL A 37 -25.77 -8.15 -9.23
N ARG A 38 -27.05 -8.38 -9.53
CA ARG A 38 -27.64 -9.72 -9.53
C ARG A 38 -27.05 -10.65 -10.59
N ALA A 39 -26.74 -10.14 -11.78
CA ALA A 39 -26.06 -10.91 -12.83
C ALA A 39 -24.60 -11.22 -12.45
N CYS A 40 -23.91 -10.30 -11.79
CA CYS A 40 -22.53 -10.47 -11.33
C CYS A 40 -22.42 -11.43 -10.12
N GLU A 41 -23.42 -11.48 -9.22
CA GLU A 41 -23.51 -12.46 -8.12
C GLU A 41 -23.67 -13.90 -8.63
N ALA A 42 -24.42 -14.11 -9.71
CA ALA A 42 -24.60 -15.43 -10.33
C ALA A 42 -23.30 -15.98 -10.98
N CYS A 43 -22.39 -15.09 -11.41
CA CYS A 43 -21.09 -15.43 -12.00
C CYS A 43 -20.00 -15.79 -10.96
N GLY A 44 -20.26 -15.62 -9.66
CA GLY A 44 -19.30 -15.87 -8.59
C GLY A 44 -19.03 -17.35 -8.31
N ARG A 45 -18.44 -18.09 -9.26
CA ARG A 45 -17.76 -19.37 -8.98
C ARG A 45 -16.32 -19.29 -9.51
N GLY A 46 -15.33 -19.56 -8.64
CA GLY A 46 -13.92 -19.69 -9.05
C GLY A 46 -12.96 -18.55 -8.66
N GLY A 47 -13.19 -17.85 -7.55
CA GLY A 47 -12.17 -16.94 -7.00
C GLY A 47 -11.87 -15.70 -7.85
N LYS A 48 -12.90 -15.09 -8.45
CA LYS A 48 -12.82 -13.78 -9.12
C LYS A 48 -13.87 -12.85 -8.55
N VAL A 49 -13.54 -11.58 -8.38
CA VAL A 49 -14.48 -10.58 -7.83
C VAL A 49 -15.11 -9.81 -9.00
N PRO A 50 -16.45 -9.76 -9.08
CA PRO A 50 -17.12 -8.96 -10.09
C PRO A 50 -16.91 -7.46 -9.82
N VAL A 51 -16.48 -6.72 -10.85
CA VAL A 51 -16.36 -5.25 -10.82
C VAL A 51 -17.27 -4.66 -11.89
N CYS A 52 -18.10 -3.70 -11.49
CA CYS A 52 -18.96 -2.94 -12.39
C CYS A 52 -18.34 -1.57 -12.70
N SER A 53 -17.92 -1.36 -13.95
CA SER A 53 -17.53 -0.03 -14.45
C SER A 53 -18.23 0.26 -15.77
N GLU A 54 -18.85 1.44 -15.90
CA GLU A 54 -19.48 1.91 -17.15
C GLU A 54 -20.49 0.92 -17.77
N GLY A 55 -21.29 0.25 -16.93
CA GLY A 55 -22.29 -0.72 -17.40
C GLY A 55 -21.72 -2.05 -17.89
N ARG A 56 -20.43 -2.33 -17.65
CA ARG A 56 -19.78 -3.61 -17.97
C ARG A 56 -19.42 -4.35 -16.68
N CYS A 57 -19.79 -5.63 -16.59
CA CYS A 57 -19.27 -6.57 -15.58
C CYS A 57 -17.91 -7.08 -16.09
N ALA A 58 -16.84 -6.79 -15.38
CA ALA A 58 -15.53 -7.40 -15.59
C ALA A 58 -15.22 -8.35 -14.42
N LEU A 59 -14.70 -9.53 -14.74
CA LEU A 59 -14.12 -10.42 -13.74
C LEU A 59 -12.69 -9.96 -13.49
N SER A 60 -12.47 -9.24 -12.39
CA SER A 60 -11.11 -8.99 -11.94
C SER A 60 -10.59 -10.29 -11.32
N PRO A 61 -9.34 -10.72 -11.62
CA PRO A 61 -8.73 -11.78 -10.82
C PRO A 61 -8.85 -11.38 -9.35
N ALA A 62 -9.37 -12.27 -8.49
CA ALA A 62 -9.20 -12.02 -7.07
C ALA A 62 -7.70 -11.81 -6.82
N PRO A 63 -7.31 -10.93 -5.89
CA PRO A 63 -5.91 -10.85 -5.50
C PRO A 63 -5.48 -12.27 -5.19
N ALA A 64 -4.52 -12.79 -5.97
CA ALA A 64 -3.91 -14.07 -5.67
C ALA A 64 -3.55 -14.01 -4.19
N SER A 65 -3.93 -15.03 -3.41
CA SER A 65 -3.47 -15.13 -2.03
C SER A 65 -1.95 -15.09 -2.11
N ALA A 66 -1.37 -13.92 -1.81
CA ALA A 66 0.06 -13.76 -1.89
C ALA A 66 0.58 -14.61 -0.75
N GLU A 67 1.18 -15.73 -1.10
CA GLU A 67 1.80 -16.62 -0.12
C GLU A 67 2.70 -15.76 0.76
N LEU A 68 2.48 -15.89 2.08
CA LEU A 68 3.30 -15.21 3.07
C LEU A 68 4.74 -15.70 2.87
N PRO A 69 5.73 -14.80 2.98
CA PRO A 69 7.10 -15.21 2.79
C PRO A 69 7.57 -15.98 4.04
N ASP A 70 8.61 -16.79 3.89
CA ASP A 70 9.17 -17.51 5.03
C ASP A 70 9.61 -16.56 6.14
N CYS A 71 9.39 -16.96 7.38
CA CYS A 71 9.85 -16.17 8.51
C CYS A 71 11.36 -16.35 8.68
N HIS A 72 12.08 -15.24 8.84
CA HIS A 72 13.50 -15.27 9.17
C HIS A 72 13.66 -15.19 10.69
N PRO A 73 13.97 -16.31 11.38
CA PRO A 73 14.15 -16.26 12.82
C PRO A 73 15.29 -15.29 13.15
N PRO A 74 15.13 -14.46 14.19
CA PRO A 74 16.22 -13.58 14.61
C PRO A 74 17.40 -14.44 15.06
N ASP A 75 18.59 -14.16 14.53
CA ASP A 75 19.81 -14.71 15.09
C ASP A 75 19.95 -14.23 16.55
N PRO A 76 19.96 -15.14 17.55
CA PRO A 76 20.07 -14.77 18.95
C PRO A 76 21.39 -14.07 19.29
N TRP A 77 22.44 -14.24 18.47
CA TRP A 77 23.75 -13.64 18.65
C TRP A 77 23.94 -12.34 17.87
N ALA A 78 22.98 -11.97 17.03
CA ALA A 78 23.06 -10.76 16.23
C ALA A 78 22.87 -9.50 17.08
N VAL A 79 23.95 -8.71 17.15
CA VAL A 79 24.04 -7.43 17.87
C VAL A 79 23.28 -6.27 17.21
N SER A 80 22.78 -6.47 15.98
CA SER A 80 21.95 -5.49 15.26
C SER A 80 20.94 -6.19 14.36
N LEU A 81 19.87 -5.49 13.94
CA LEU A 81 18.91 -6.06 13.00
C LEU A 81 19.53 -6.35 11.62
N TRP A 82 20.56 -5.60 11.22
CA TRP A 82 21.39 -5.88 10.04
C TRP A 82 21.98 -7.29 10.09
N ALA A 83 22.48 -7.68 11.27
CA ALA A 83 23.06 -9.00 11.50
C ALA A 83 21.99 -10.10 11.62
N ARG A 84 20.72 -9.74 11.87
CA ARG A 84 19.59 -10.69 11.95
C ARG A 84 19.02 -11.06 10.58
N VAL A 85 19.25 -10.25 9.55
CA VAL A 85 18.79 -10.53 8.19
C VAL A 85 19.92 -11.20 7.42
N PRO A 86 19.81 -12.47 7.02
CA PRO A 86 20.88 -13.15 6.32
C PRO A 86 21.24 -12.40 5.01
N PRO A 87 22.52 -12.07 4.77
CA PRO A 87 22.96 -11.29 3.61
C PRO A 87 22.51 -11.88 2.27
N ALA A 88 22.43 -13.21 2.17
CA ALA A 88 22.16 -13.95 0.94
C ALA A 88 20.70 -14.38 0.74
N GLY A 89 19.81 -14.17 1.73
CA GLY A 89 18.48 -14.80 1.73
C GLY A 89 17.37 -14.00 1.05
N LEU A 90 17.50 -12.68 0.97
CA LEU A 90 16.42 -11.80 0.52
C LEU A 90 16.80 -11.04 -0.75
N THR A 91 15.91 -11.10 -1.74
CA THR A 91 15.96 -10.18 -2.88
C THR A 91 15.67 -8.75 -2.42
N ASP A 92 16.18 -7.76 -3.14
CA ASP A 92 15.90 -6.34 -2.85
C ASP A 92 14.39 -6.03 -2.85
N ALA A 93 13.64 -6.64 -3.77
CA ALA A 93 12.19 -6.49 -3.83
C ALA A 93 11.50 -7.04 -2.57
N GLU A 94 11.91 -8.20 -2.08
CA GLU A 94 11.35 -8.77 -0.86
C GLU A 94 11.75 -7.99 0.38
N LEU A 95 13.01 -7.55 0.46
CA LEU A 95 13.49 -6.70 1.55
C LEU A 95 12.69 -5.40 1.65
N ALA A 96 12.47 -4.73 0.52
CA ALA A 96 11.63 -3.54 0.46
C ALA A 96 10.17 -3.84 0.84
N ALA A 97 9.61 -4.98 0.40
CA ALA A 97 8.24 -5.36 0.71
C ALA A 97 8.05 -5.62 2.21
N ARG A 98 9.00 -6.31 2.86
CA ARG A 98 9.02 -6.53 4.32
C ARG A 98 9.09 -5.23 5.10
N LEU A 99 9.92 -4.28 4.64
CA LEU A 99 9.99 -2.95 5.22
C LEU A 99 8.65 -2.22 5.10
N VAL A 100 8.08 -2.15 3.89
CA VAL A 100 6.80 -1.47 3.64
C VAL A 100 5.67 -2.09 4.46
N TYR A 101 5.62 -3.41 4.55
CA TYR A 101 4.67 -4.16 5.36
C TYR A 101 4.75 -3.75 6.83
N ALA A 102 5.94 -3.81 7.42
CA ALA A 102 6.13 -3.51 8.84
C ALA A 102 5.92 -2.02 9.15
N GLU A 103 6.38 -1.12 8.29
CA GLU A 103 6.15 0.32 8.42
C GLU A 103 4.65 0.66 8.33
N ALA A 104 3.89 0.00 7.45
CA ALA A 104 2.44 0.19 7.37
C ALA A 104 1.73 -0.18 8.68
N LEU A 105 2.17 -1.26 9.35
CA LEU A 105 1.69 -1.63 10.68
C LEU A 105 2.20 -0.70 11.80
N ALA A 106 3.39 -0.11 11.62
CA ALA A 106 3.98 0.82 12.56
C ALA A 106 3.20 2.15 12.58
N THR A 107 2.51 2.52 11.50
CA THR A 107 1.76 3.79 11.43
C THR A 107 0.74 3.97 12.55
N GLY A 108 0.16 2.88 13.06
CA GLY A 108 -0.97 2.93 13.99
C GLY A 108 -2.29 3.39 13.34
N CYS A 109 -2.34 3.53 12.01
CA CYS A 109 -3.55 3.90 11.30
C CYS A 109 -4.53 2.72 11.26
N SER A 110 -5.62 2.81 12.03
CA SER A 110 -6.74 1.88 11.92
C SER A 110 -7.69 2.31 10.79
N GLY A 111 -7.95 1.41 9.84
CA GLY A 111 -8.87 1.65 8.73
C GLY A 111 -8.45 0.92 7.46
N GLU A 112 -9.21 -0.10 7.08
CA GLU A 112 -8.92 -0.88 5.87
C GLU A 112 -8.89 -0.02 4.60
N ALA A 113 -9.69 1.05 4.56
CA ALA A 113 -9.75 1.98 3.43
C ALA A 113 -8.45 2.78 3.20
N PHE A 114 -7.64 2.98 4.25
CA PHE A 114 -6.41 3.76 4.19
C PHE A 114 -5.19 2.92 3.83
N LEU A 115 -5.22 1.64 4.20
CA LEU A 115 -4.07 0.75 4.09
C LEU A 115 -3.46 0.72 2.67
N PRO A 116 -4.23 0.63 1.56
CA PRO A 116 -3.64 0.67 0.22
C PRO A 116 -2.96 2.02 -0.12
N LYS A 117 -3.43 3.14 0.44
CA LYS A 117 -2.78 4.45 0.25
C LYS A 117 -1.49 4.52 1.07
N ILE A 118 -1.54 4.13 2.34
CA ILE A 118 -0.38 4.11 3.25
C ILE A 118 0.76 3.27 2.66
N VAL A 119 0.45 2.03 2.29
CA VAL A 119 1.42 1.08 1.72
C VAL A 119 2.05 1.62 0.44
N ARG A 120 1.25 2.19 -0.48
CA ARG A 120 1.77 2.83 -1.71
C ARG A 120 2.64 4.05 -1.43
N GLY A 121 2.25 4.88 -0.47
CA GLY A 121 3.02 6.05 -0.07
C GLY A 121 4.38 5.67 0.53
N ILE A 122 4.42 4.69 1.43
CA ILE A 122 5.66 4.20 2.04
C ILE A 122 6.56 3.55 0.98
N ALA A 123 6.02 2.68 0.12
CA ALA A 123 6.78 2.08 -0.98
C ALA A 123 7.39 3.15 -1.90
N TRP A 124 6.65 4.22 -2.18
CA TRP A 124 7.15 5.34 -2.95
C TRP A 124 8.27 6.10 -2.25
N VAL A 125 8.19 6.29 -0.93
CA VAL A 125 9.28 6.90 -0.13
C VAL A 125 10.56 6.09 -0.24
N VAL A 126 10.48 4.77 -0.09
CA VAL A 126 11.65 3.88 -0.23
C VAL A 126 12.22 3.98 -1.64
N ALA A 127 11.39 3.84 -2.68
CA ALA A 127 11.83 3.91 -4.07
C ALA A 127 12.44 5.28 -4.43
N SER A 128 11.87 6.38 -3.93
CA SER A 128 12.40 7.74 -4.16
C SER A 128 13.72 7.96 -3.44
N ARG A 129 13.92 7.42 -2.24
CA ARG A 129 15.22 7.44 -1.55
C ARG A 129 16.29 6.66 -2.33
N VAL A 130 15.95 5.49 -2.85
CA VAL A 130 16.86 4.67 -3.68
C VAL A 130 17.25 5.41 -4.96
N ARG A 131 16.27 5.92 -5.71
CA ARG A 131 16.55 6.71 -6.92
C ARG A 131 17.38 7.96 -6.64
N ALA A 132 17.15 8.61 -5.50
CA ALA A 132 17.94 9.77 -5.10
C ALA A 132 19.40 9.37 -4.80
N SER A 133 19.62 8.25 -4.07
CA SER A 133 20.95 7.79 -3.72
C SER A 133 21.76 7.29 -4.92
N GLU A 134 21.11 6.75 -5.95
CA GLU A 134 21.76 6.37 -7.21
C GLU A 134 22.26 7.59 -8.00
N LYS A 135 21.55 8.72 -7.91
CA LYS A 135 21.85 9.95 -8.67
C LYS A 135 22.82 10.90 -7.97
N SER A 136 22.97 10.81 -6.65
CA SER A 136 23.75 11.78 -5.88
C SER A 136 24.55 11.13 -4.74
N PRO A 137 25.88 11.37 -4.66
CA PRO A 137 26.69 10.92 -3.53
C PRO A 137 26.22 11.47 -2.18
N ALA A 138 25.70 12.71 -2.14
CA ALA A 138 25.16 13.30 -0.92
C ALA A 138 23.89 12.58 -0.47
N ALA A 139 23.00 12.25 -1.41
CA ALA A 139 21.81 11.44 -1.12
C ALA A 139 22.20 10.00 -0.72
N ALA A 140 23.24 9.41 -1.31
CA ALA A 140 23.75 8.11 -0.88
C ALA A 140 24.31 8.11 0.53
N ARG A 141 24.97 9.19 0.98
CA ARG A 141 25.40 9.33 2.38
C ARG A 141 24.22 9.50 3.33
N ARG A 142 23.21 10.27 2.91
CA ARG A 142 22.02 10.57 3.72
C ARG A 142 21.10 9.37 3.85
N PHE A 143 20.78 8.73 2.73
CA PHE A 143 19.76 7.71 2.64
C PHE A 143 20.34 6.29 2.53
N GLY A 144 21.63 6.10 2.26
CA GLY A 144 22.18 4.79 1.94
C GLY A 144 22.07 4.45 0.45
N LYS A 145 23.01 3.65 -0.06
CA LYS A 145 23.11 3.27 -1.48
C LYS A 145 22.33 1.99 -1.77
N GLY A 146 21.47 2.01 -2.80
CA GLY A 146 20.62 0.88 -3.18
C GLY A 146 19.54 0.55 -2.15
N VAL A 147 18.74 -0.49 -2.40
CA VAL A 147 17.62 -0.86 -1.52
C VAL A 147 18.11 -1.23 -0.13
N ARG A 148 19.11 -2.10 -0.02
CA ARG A 148 19.68 -2.51 1.27
C ARG A 148 20.23 -1.31 2.05
N GLY A 149 20.97 -0.42 1.39
CA GLY A 149 21.48 0.79 2.01
C GLY A 149 20.36 1.66 2.55
N VAL A 150 19.27 1.84 1.78
CA VAL A 150 18.10 2.61 2.22
C VAL A 150 17.39 1.99 3.40
N VAL A 151 17.06 0.70 3.32
CA VAL A 151 16.32 -0.02 4.36
C VAL A 151 17.05 0.11 5.69
N PHE A 152 18.37 -0.05 5.69
CA PHE A 152 19.10 -0.17 6.93
C PHE A 152 19.98 1.03 7.30
N GLN A 153 19.86 2.14 6.59
CA GLN A 153 20.50 3.38 6.99
C GLN A 153 20.00 3.78 8.40
N PRO A 154 20.90 4.09 9.35
CA PRO A 154 20.52 4.40 10.72
C PRO A 154 19.49 5.55 10.82
N GLY A 155 18.49 5.39 11.70
CA GLY A 155 17.51 6.43 12.03
C GLY A 155 16.39 6.65 11.01
N GLN A 156 16.39 5.96 9.86
CA GLN A 156 15.37 6.17 8.82
C GLN A 156 14.06 5.40 9.06
N PHE A 157 14.16 4.22 9.68
CA PHE A 157 13.05 3.27 9.82
C PHE A 157 13.06 2.62 11.22
N ASP A 158 13.35 3.40 12.26
CA ASP A 158 13.41 2.90 13.65
C ASP A 158 12.07 2.29 14.10
N SER A 159 10.97 2.77 13.52
CA SER A 159 9.60 2.24 13.70
C SER A 159 9.47 0.77 13.29
N THR A 160 10.35 0.30 12.43
CA THR A 160 10.43 -1.10 12.00
C THR A 160 11.67 -1.80 12.50
N LEU A 161 12.83 -1.14 12.53
CA LEU A 161 14.11 -1.84 12.69
C LEU A 161 14.72 -1.74 14.09
N SER A 162 14.17 -0.89 14.97
CA SER A 162 14.70 -0.73 16.32
C SER A 162 14.32 -1.89 17.23
N THR A 163 15.31 -2.50 17.87
CA THR A 163 15.07 -3.48 18.94
C THR A 163 14.96 -2.81 20.32
N ARG A 164 15.08 -1.48 20.39
CA ARG A 164 15.25 -0.74 21.65
C ARG A 164 13.94 -0.34 22.31
N TYR A 165 12.80 -0.44 21.62
CA TYR A 165 11.50 -0.08 22.17
C TYR A 165 10.38 -0.98 21.65
N SER A 166 9.32 -1.11 22.46
CA SER A 166 8.27 -2.12 22.29
C SER A 166 7.32 -1.90 21.11
N LEU A 167 7.19 -0.65 20.63
CA LEU A 167 6.30 -0.31 19.51
C LEU A 167 6.94 -0.57 18.15
N SER A 168 8.24 -0.88 18.09
CA SER A 168 8.89 -1.20 16.82
C SER A 168 8.37 -2.51 16.24
N ARG A 169 8.23 -2.56 14.92
CA ARG A 169 7.66 -3.67 14.15
C ARG A 169 8.72 -4.66 13.63
N TRP A 170 9.85 -4.79 14.31
CA TRP A 170 10.96 -5.63 13.83
C TRP A 170 10.61 -7.11 13.68
N LYS A 171 9.70 -7.63 14.52
CA LYS A 171 9.19 -9.00 14.39
C LYS A 171 8.34 -9.17 13.14
N ASP A 172 7.52 -8.17 12.82
CA ASP A 172 6.66 -8.14 11.64
C ASP A 172 7.48 -8.00 10.35
N PHE A 173 8.62 -7.33 10.41
CA PHE A 173 9.59 -7.26 9.31
C PHE A 173 10.24 -8.63 9.01
N LEU A 174 10.63 -9.36 10.06
CA LEU A 174 11.21 -10.69 9.94
C LEU A 174 10.19 -11.78 9.56
N CYS A 175 8.94 -11.61 9.98
CA CYS A 175 7.88 -12.61 9.81
C CYS A 175 6.55 -11.91 9.55
N PRO A 176 6.26 -11.55 8.28
CA PRO A 176 4.93 -11.09 7.88
C PRO A 176 3.86 -12.15 8.18
N ARG A 177 2.75 -11.72 8.78
CA ARG A 177 1.67 -12.61 9.26
C ARG A 177 0.31 -12.30 8.66
N ASP A 178 0.13 -11.07 8.16
CA ASP A 178 -1.10 -10.64 7.50
C ASP A 178 -0.93 -10.73 5.97
N ALA A 179 -1.59 -11.72 5.35
CA ALA A 179 -1.50 -11.96 3.91
C ALA A 179 -2.05 -10.80 3.06
N LYS A 180 -3.05 -10.06 3.57
CA LYS A 180 -3.65 -8.92 2.87
C LYS A 180 -2.70 -7.74 2.85
N VAL A 181 -2.11 -7.40 3.99
CA VAL A 181 -1.10 -6.32 4.07
C VAL A 181 0.16 -6.72 3.26
N TRP A 182 0.56 -7.99 3.31
CA TRP A 182 1.70 -8.50 2.55
C TRP A 182 1.51 -8.37 1.04
N ALA A 183 0.36 -8.80 0.51
CA ALA A 183 0.02 -8.66 -0.90
C ALA A 183 0.11 -7.20 -1.35
N LEU A 184 -0.49 -6.28 -0.57
CA LEU A 184 -0.43 -4.84 -0.85
C LEU A 184 1.01 -4.32 -0.86
N ALA A 185 1.83 -4.73 0.11
CA ALA A 185 3.22 -4.28 0.22
C ALA A 185 4.06 -4.74 -0.98
N ARG A 186 3.93 -6.00 -1.39
CA ARG A 186 4.59 -6.55 -2.58
C ARG A 186 4.17 -5.80 -3.84
N ASP A 187 2.88 -5.61 -4.05
CA ASP A 187 2.36 -4.93 -5.23
C ASP A 187 2.79 -3.46 -5.28
N ALA A 188 2.78 -2.77 -4.13
CA ALA A 188 3.22 -1.39 -4.02
C ALA A 188 4.72 -1.23 -4.27
N VAL A 189 5.55 -2.16 -3.80
CA VAL A 189 6.99 -2.17 -4.11
C VAL A 189 7.21 -2.41 -5.60
N ARG A 190 6.58 -3.44 -6.19
CA ARG A 190 6.68 -3.69 -7.64
C ARG A 190 6.30 -2.46 -8.46
N ALA A 191 5.20 -1.79 -8.11
CA ALA A 191 4.75 -0.58 -8.80
C ALA A 191 5.67 0.63 -8.55
N GLY A 192 6.13 0.83 -7.32
CA GLY A 192 6.96 1.98 -6.95
C GLY A 192 8.37 1.94 -7.52
N PHE A 193 8.91 0.74 -7.73
CA PHE A 193 10.25 0.50 -8.31
C PHE A 193 10.24 0.29 -9.82
N ALA A 194 9.08 0.21 -10.47
CA ALA A 194 9.01 0.09 -11.92
C ALA A 194 9.68 1.29 -12.63
N PRO A 195 10.40 1.06 -13.76
CA PRO A 195 10.93 2.14 -14.57
C PRO A 195 9.84 3.13 -14.99
N GLY A 196 10.11 4.44 -14.83
CA GLY A 196 9.15 5.48 -15.20
C GLY A 196 7.92 5.60 -14.30
N ALA A 197 7.86 4.90 -13.15
CA ALA A 197 6.76 5.04 -12.21
C ALA A 197 6.57 6.51 -11.79
N ALA A 198 5.34 7.03 -11.89
CA ALA A 198 4.99 8.40 -11.51
C ALA A 198 4.69 8.58 -10.00
N GLY A 199 4.57 7.47 -9.27
CA GLY A 199 4.22 7.46 -7.86
C GLY A 199 2.82 7.96 -7.56
N PRO A 200 2.40 7.92 -6.28
CA PRO A 200 1.04 8.30 -5.90
C PRO A 200 0.85 9.81 -5.66
N PHE A 201 1.91 10.64 -5.77
CA PHE A 201 1.89 12.07 -5.41
C PHE A 201 2.09 12.98 -6.63
N ALA A 202 1.38 12.71 -7.73
CA ALA A 202 1.43 13.49 -8.97
C ALA A 202 2.88 13.72 -9.48
N GLY A 203 3.70 12.67 -9.54
CA GLY A 203 5.09 12.75 -10.01
C GLY A 203 6.10 13.26 -8.98
N ARG A 204 5.67 13.75 -7.81
CA ARG A 204 6.58 14.28 -6.79
C ARG A 204 7.27 13.16 -6.03
N SER A 205 8.58 13.32 -5.81
CA SER A 205 9.34 12.41 -4.95
C SER A 205 8.99 12.67 -3.49
N ALA A 206 8.63 11.61 -2.76
CA ALA A 206 8.52 11.65 -1.32
C ALA A 206 9.81 11.07 -0.73
N THR A 207 10.49 11.78 0.17
CA THR A 207 11.66 11.23 0.88
C THR A 207 11.52 11.33 2.39
N GLY A 208 10.52 12.07 2.89
CA GLY A 208 10.12 12.09 4.29
C GLY A 208 8.79 11.36 4.50
N VAL A 209 8.68 10.70 5.65
CA VAL A 209 7.43 10.10 6.14
C VAL A 209 7.38 10.29 7.66
N TYR A 210 6.21 10.60 8.21
CA TYR A 210 6.00 10.72 9.65
C TYR A 210 4.68 10.06 10.06
N TYR A 211 4.70 9.33 11.18
CA TYR A 211 3.56 8.59 11.71
C TYR A 211 3.00 9.28 12.95
N TYR A 212 1.95 10.08 12.76
CA TYR A 212 1.36 10.87 13.85
C TYR A 212 0.75 9.98 14.95
N ARG A 213 0.35 8.76 14.61
CA ARG A 213 -0.29 7.82 15.55
C ARG A 213 0.61 6.70 16.05
N HIS A 214 1.88 6.64 15.63
CA HIS A 214 2.80 5.56 16.03
C HIS A 214 2.93 5.46 17.56
N PHE A 215 2.98 6.60 18.25
CA PHE A 215 3.12 6.67 19.70
C PHE A 215 1.79 6.79 20.46
N ASP A 216 0.64 6.61 19.81
CA ASP A 216 -0.67 6.63 20.48
C ASP A 216 -0.77 5.65 21.67
N PRO A 217 -0.19 4.44 21.62
CA PRO A 217 -0.21 3.54 22.77
C PRO A 217 0.57 4.05 23.99
N TRP A 218 1.43 5.06 23.85
CA TRP A 218 2.13 5.67 24.98
C TRP A 218 1.26 6.73 25.67
N PRO A 219 1.43 6.92 26.99
CA PRO A 219 0.83 8.05 27.69
C PRO A 219 1.22 9.38 27.04
N ALA A 220 0.26 10.32 26.94
CA ALA A 220 0.47 11.60 26.24
C ALA A 220 1.74 12.34 26.71
N ALA A 221 2.02 12.35 28.01
CA ALA A 221 3.22 12.98 28.60
C ALA A 221 4.55 12.34 28.19
N LYS A 222 4.53 11.12 27.62
CA LYS A 222 5.73 10.39 27.15
C LYS A 222 5.86 10.41 25.63
N ARG A 223 4.89 10.97 24.89
CA ARG A 223 4.94 11.01 23.43
C ARG A 223 5.97 12.05 23.00
N PRO A 224 6.90 11.71 22.08
CA PRO A 224 7.80 12.70 21.53
C PRO A 224 7.00 13.76 20.77
N PRO A 225 7.41 15.03 20.80
CA PRO A 225 6.76 16.07 20.01
C PRO A 225 6.92 15.79 18.51
N VAL A 226 5.96 16.25 17.72
CA VAL A 226 6.08 16.24 16.25
C VAL A 226 7.26 17.14 15.88
N PRO A 227 8.27 16.64 15.14
CA PRO A 227 9.41 17.46 14.76
C PRO A 227 8.97 18.54 13.77
N ALA A 228 9.63 19.70 13.80
CA ALA A 228 9.23 20.87 13.00
C ALA A 228 9.14 20.60 11.49
N TRP A 229 9.97 19.69 10.96
CA TRP A 229 9.93 19.31 9.54
C TRP A 229 8.68 18.51 9.16
N ALA A 230 8.01 17.88 10.13
CA ALA A 230 6.81 17.07 9.96
C ALA A 230 5.54 17.79 10.46
N ALA A 231 5.60 19.10 10.73
CA ALA A 231 4.42 19.84 11.15
C ALA A 231 3.31 19.76 10.08
N PRO A 232 2.02 19.63 10.47
CA PRO A 232 0.93 19.36 9.53
C PRO A 232 0.72 20.41 8.43
N ASP A 233 1.12 21.65 8.69
CA ASP A 233 0.98 22.85 7.87
C ASP A 233 2.18 23.11 6.93
N ARG A 234 3.17 22.20 6.91
CA ARG A 234 4.36 22.36 6.07
C ARG A 234 4.02 22.31 4.58
N GLN A 235 4.50 23.31 3.83
CA GLN A 235 4.27 23.44 2.39
C GLN A 235 4.82 22.27 1.55
N ASN A 236 5.84 21.57 2.04
CA ASN A 236 6.41 20.40 1.36
C ASN A 236 5.68 19.08 1.64
N ARG A 237 4.58 19.13 2.42
CA ARG A 237 3.70 17.99 2.64
C ARG A 237 3.02 17.58 1.34
N LEU A 238 2.95 16.28 1.09
CA LEU A 238 2.36 15.66 -0.10
C LEU A 238 0.99 15.07 0.26
N ARG A 239 0.03 15.21 -0.67
CA ARG A 239 -1.31 14.62 -0.57
C ARG A 239 -1.56 13.71 -1.76
N PHE A 240 -2.38 12.68 -1.57
CA PHE A 240 -2.85 11.83 -2.66
C PHE A 240 -3.84 12.62 -3.55
N PRO A 241 -3.66 12.66 -4.89
CA PRO A 241 -4.59 13.32 -5.78
C PRO A 241 -6.02 12.79 -5.63
N GLY A 242 -7.01 13.69 -5.58
CA GLY A 242 -8.43 13.34 -5.49
C GLY A 242 -8.83 12.64 -4.18
N ALA A 243 -7.99 12.71 -3.15
CA ALA A 243 -8.17 11.98 -1.91
C ALA A 243 -7.77 12.85 -0.71
N GLU A 244 -8.39 14.02 -0.59
CA GLU A 244 -8.35 14.79 0.64
C GLU A 244 -9.13 14.04 1.71
N ASP A 245 -8.39 13.42 2.62
CA ASP A 245 -8.95 12.57 3.66
C ASP A 245 -8.35 13.03 4.99
N PRO A 246 -9.08 13.87 5.75
CA PRO A 246 -8.59 14.42 7.00
C PRO A 246 -8.16 13.34 8.00
N ALA A 247 -8.78 12.15 7.97
CA ALA A 247 -8.41 11.06 8.86
C ALA A 247 -7.09 10.41 8.46
N LEU A 248 -6.83 10.26 7.15
CA LEU A 248 -5.52 9.82 6.66
C LEU A 248 -4.44 10.87 6.98
N ASP A 249 -4.74 12.15 6.76
CA ASP A 249 -3.83 13.26 7.03
C ASP A 249 -3.53 13.43 8.52
N ALA A 250 -4.48 13.16 9.40
CA ALA A 250 -4.23 13.11 10.84
C ALA A 250 -3.37 11.90 11.25
N CYS A 251 -3.23 10.89 10.38
CA CYS A 251 -2.54 9.65 10.71
C CYS A 251 -1.09 9.56 10.21
N ILE A 252 -0.86 9.95 8.95
CA ILE A 252 0.45 9.86 8.30
C ILE A 252 0.71 11.10 7.43
N GLY A 253 1.96 11.57 7.44
CA GLY A 253 2.44 12.63 6.57
C GLY A 253 3.53 12.14 5.64
N PHE A 254 3.45 12.50 4.35
CA PHE A 254 4.50 12.30 3.36
C PHE A 254 5.08 13.64 2.94
N PHE A 255 6.39 13.72 2.73
CA PHE A 255 7.08 14.99 2.50
C PHE A 255 8.08 14.90 1.35
N SER A 256 8.07 15.92 0.50
CA SER A 256 9.10 16.13 -0.51
C SER A 256 10.39 16.62 0.15
N PRO A 257 11.57 16.26 -0.39
CA PRO A 257 12.80 16.98 -0.06
C PRO A 257 12.60 18.49 -0.35
N HIS A 258 13.21 19.31 0.51
CA HIS A 258 13.40 20.74 0.26
C HIS A 258 14.43 20.96 -0.84
#